data_AF-A0A2M7E2T1-F1
#
_entry.id   AF-A0A2M7E2T1-F1
#
_cell.length_a   1.000
_cell.length_b   1.000
_cell.length_c   1.000
_cell.angle_alpha   90.00
_cell.angle_beta   90.00
_cell.angle_gamma   90.00
#
_symmetry.space_group_name_H-M   'P 1'
#
loop_
_entity.id
_entity.type
_entity.pdbx_description
1 polymer ?
#
loop_
_entity_poly.entity_id
_entity_poly.type
_entity_poly.pdbx_seq_one_letter_code
_entity_poly.pdbx_strand_id
1 'polypeptide(L)'
;MDYVKSYRDLEVYKLSRKLSLEIFELTNNFPKEEKYSLTDQIRRSSRPVGAQIAESWAKRKYEKHFISKLTDADGEQLETQHWIETSFDCKYISQEISCYFCEKYALVGKMLFSMIAKADKFCNNSKLITDN
;
A
#
# COMPACT_ATOMS: atom_id res chain seq x y z
N MET A 1 4.45 -23.66 -1.27
CA MET A 1 4.42 -22.25 -0.82
C MET A 1 3.38 -22.23 0.29
N ASP A 2 3.74 -22.82 1.43
CA ASP A 2 2.74 -23.49 2.28
C ASP A 2 2.24 -22.65 3.47
N TYR A 3 2.43 -21.33 3.44
CA TYR A 3 2.24 -20.53 4.67
C TYR A 3 1.38 -19.26 4.57
N VAL A 4 0.88 -18.87 3.40
CA VAL A 4 0.00 -17.69 3.28
C VAL A 4 -1.43 -18.15 3.02
N LYS A 5 -2.27 -18.13 4.05
CA LYS A 5 -3.69 -18.54 3.98
C LYS A 5 -4.62 -17.35 3.76
N SER A 6 -4.16 -16.16 4.13
CA SER A 6 -4.92 -14.92 4.10
C SER A 6 -4.03 -13.76 3.64
N TYR A 7 -4.64 -12.73 3.03
CA TYR A 7 -3.93 -11.47 2.76
C TYR A 7 -3.34 -10.85 4.04
N ARG A 8 -3.90 -11.17 5.21
CA ARG A 8 -3.39 -10.75 6.52
C ARG A 8 -2.02 -11.32 6.85
N ASP A 9 -1.64 -12.43 6.21
CA ASP A 9 -0.33 -13.06 6.40
C ASP A 9 0.74 -12.39 5.52
N LEU A 10 0.35 -11.58 4.53
CA LEU A 10 1.28 -10.89 3.64
C LEU A 10 2.01 -9.76 4.41
N GLU A 11 3.33 -9.81 4.41
CA GLU A 11 4.15 -8.76 5.02
C GLU A 11 3.89 -7.38 4.39
N VAL A 12 3.63 -7.33 3.07
CA VAL A 12 3.34 -6.05 2.39
C VAL A 12 2.02 -5.44 2.88
N TYR A 13 1.02 -6.27 3.21
CA TYR A 13 -0.23 -5.81 3.79
C TYR A 13 -0.02 -5.29 5.21
N LYS A 14 0.70 -6.04 6.06
CA LYS A 14 1.01 -5.65 7.45
C LYS A 14 1.75 -4.31 7.49
N LEU A 15 2.77 -4.15 6.64
CA LEU A 15 3.54 -2.92 6.52
C LEU A 15 2.65 -1.76 6.03
N SER A 16 1.90 -1.94 4.95
CA SER A 16 1.02 -0.89 4.41
C SER A 16 -0.01 -0.42 5.43
N ARG A 17 -0.60 -1.35 6.19
CA ARG A 17 -1.52 -1.02 7.28
C ARG A 17 -0.86 -0.25 8.41
N LYS A 18 0.34 -0.65 8.83
CA LYS A 18 1.11 0.06 9.84
C LYS A 18 1.41 1.49 9.38
N LEU A 19 1.93 1.67 8.17
CA LEU A 19 2.26 3.00 7.63
C LEU A 19 1.03 3.91 7.52
N SER A 20 -0.12 3.38 7.11
CA SER A 20 -1.37 4.17 7.05
C SER A 20 -1.83 4.68 8.43
N LEU A 21 -1.55 3.93 9.49
CA LEU A 21 -1.83 4.36 10.87
C LEU A 21 -0.82 5.41 11.34
N GLU A 22 0.47 5.19 11.08
CA GLU A 22 1.53 6.16 11.40
C GLU A 22 1.30 7.49 10.67
N ILE A 23 0.87 7.49 9.41
CA ILE A 23 0.47 8.71 8.68
C ILE A 23 -0.73 9.39 9.33
N PHE A 24 -1.74 8.62 9.74
CA PHE A 24 -2.90 9.18 10.42
C PHE A 24 -2.49 9.87 11.73
N GLU A 25 -1.59 9.26 12.50
CA GLU A 25 -1.07 9.83 13.75
C GLU A 25 -0.21 11.08 13.49
N LEU A 26 0.71 11.01 12.51
CA LEU A 26 1.57 12.12 12.10
C LEU A 26 0.76 13.37 11.75
N THR A 27 -0.27 13.19 10.92
CA THR A 27 -1.12 14.27 10.42
C THR A 27 -2.02 14.92 11.48
N ASN A 28 -2.12 14.34 12.68
CA ASN A 28 -2.81 15.03 13.79
C ASN A 28 -2.05 16.27 14.27
N ASN A 29 -0.77 16.41 13.91
CA ASN A 29 0.07 17.56 14.25
C ASN A 29 0.11 18.63 13.15
N PHE A 30 -0.59 18.43 12.03
CA PHE A 30 -0.62 19.40 10.94
C PHE A 30 -1.45 20.63 11.33
N PRO A 31 -1.23 21.80 10.69
CA PRO A 31 -2.08 22.97 10.87
C PRO A 31 -3.55 22.65 10.62
N LYS A 32 -4.45 23.25 11.40
CA LYS A 32 -5.90 22.95 11.31
C LYS A 32 -6.49 23.36 9.94
N GLU A 33 -5.88 24.35 9.31
CA GLU A 33 -6.22 24.87 7.99
C GLU A 33 -6.02 23.80 6.90
N GLU A 34 -5.10 22.86 7.09
CA GLU A 34 -4.79 21.78 6.14
C GLU A 34 -5.73 20.57 6.24
N LYS A 35 -6.72 20.61 7.14
CA LYS A 35 -7.62 19.46 7.41
C LYS A 35 -8.29 18.91 6.15
N TYR A 36 -8.71 19.79 5.24
CA TYR A 36 -9.38 19.43 3.97
C TYR A 36 -8.46 19.59 2.76
N SER A 37 -7.16 19.77 2.99
CA SER A 37 -6.13 19.93 1.97
C SER A 37 -5.10 18.81 2.18
N LEU A 38 -3.88 19.11 2.62
CA LEU A 38 -2.79 18.14 2.65
C LEU A 38 -3.05 16.97 3.60
N THR A 39 -3.71 17.22 4.73
CA THR A 39 -4.09 16.16 5.68
C THR A 39 -5.02 15.13 5.04
N ASP A 40 -5.97 15.58 4.21
CA ASP A 40 -6.90 14.68 3.54
C ASP A 40 -6.20 13.91 2.42
N GLN A 41 -5.36 14.59 1.63
CA GLN A 41 -4.64 13.98 0.51
C GLN A 41 -3.71 12.83 0.94
N ILE A 42 -2.86 13.06 1.95
CA ILE A 42 -1.92 12.03 2.43
C ILE A 42 -2.66 10.86 3.11
N ARG A 43 -3.79 11.11 3.78
CA ARG A 43 -4.61 10.05 4.39
C ARG A 43 -5.36 9.23 3.33
N ARG A 44 -5.85 9.88 2.28
CA ARG A 44 -6.61 9.21 1.20
C ARG A 44 -5.73 8.40 0.28
N SER A 45 -4.47 8.79 0.05
CA SER A 45 -3.50 8.00 -0.73
C SER A 45 -2.89 6.84 0.08
N SER A 46 -2.64 7.04 1.38
CA SER A 46 -2.00 5.99 2.21
C SER A 46 -2.88 4.79 2.54
N ARG A 47 -4.18 5.00 2.76
CA ARG A 47 -5.13 3.95 3.19
C ARG A 47 -5.44 2.90 2.11
N PRO A 48 -5.66 3.27 0.83
CA PRO A 48 -5.96 2.33 -0.24
C PRO A 48 -4.89 1.27 -0.45
N VAL A 49 -3.60 1.55 -0.26
CA VAL A 49 -2.50 0.57 -0.49
C VAL A 49 -2.82 -0.80 0.15
N GLY A 50 -3.17 -0.81 1.45
CA GLY A 50 -3.54 -2.03 2.16
C GLY A 50 -4.88 -2.63 1.70
N ALA A 51 -5.87 -1.79 1.38
CA ALA A 51 -7.18 -2.23 0.91
C ALA A 51 -7.10 -2.92 -0.45
N GLN A 52 -6.26 -2.38 -1.34
CA GLN A 52 -6.04 -2.89 -2.68
C GLN A 52 -5.24 -4.19 -2.68
N ILE A 53 -4.28 -4.37 -1.76
CA ILE A 53 -3.64 -5.67 -1.52
C ILE A 53 -4.67 -6.72 -1.10
N ALA A 54 -5.59 -6.36 -0.20
CA ALA A 54 -6.67 -7.26 0.22
C ALA A 54 -7.63 -7.60 -0.93
N GLU A 55 -7.98 -6.61 -1.76
CA GLU A 55 -8.81 -6.81 -2.95
C GLU A 55 -8.11 -7.68 -4.00
N SER A 56 -6.82 -7.46 -4.23
CA SER A 56 -5.99 -8.29 -5.10
C SER A 56 -6.04 -9.75 -4.64
N TRP A 57 -5.86 -10.01 -3.35
CA TRP A 57 -5.94 -11.37 -2.79
C TRP A 57 -7.26 -12.09 -3.09
N ALA A 58 -8.39 -11.36 -3.09
CA ALA A 58 -9.70 -11.89 -3.45
C ALA A 58 -9.83 -12.19 -4.96
N LYS A 59 -9.03 -11.51 -5.80
CA LYS A 59 -9.04 -11.62 -7.27
C LYS A 59 -8.08 -12.66 -7.85
N ARG A 60 -7.45 -13.49 -7.02
CA ARG A 60 -6.49 -14.55 -7.42
C ARG A 60 -7.04 -15.59 -8.41
N LYS A 61 -8.37 -15.69 -8.58
CA LYS A 61 -8.99 -16.52 -9.63
C LYS A 61 -8.60 -16.08 -11.04
N TYR A 62 -8.36 -14.78 -11.23
CA TYR A 62 -8.03 -14.19 -12.52
C TYR A 62 -6.75 -13.36 -12.37
N GLU A 63 -5.64 -13.92 -12.83
CA GLU A 63 -4.30 -13.33 -12.66
C GLU A 63 -4.20 -11.87 -13.13
N LYS A 64 -4.85 -11.52 -14.25
CA LYS A 64 -4.92 -10.13 -14.73
C LYS A 64 -5.58 -9.17 -13.72
N HIS A 65 -6.64 -9.61 -13.04
CA HIS A 65 -7.31 -8.80 -12.01
C HIS A 65 -6.50 -8.72 -10.72
N PHE A 66 -5.80 -9.81 -10.35
CA PHE A 66 -4.85 -9.81 -9.25
C PHE A 66 -3.74 -8.78 -9.47
N ILE A 67 -3.10 -8.82 -10.64
CA ILE A 67 -2.01 -7.91 -11.04
C ILE A 67 -2.53 -6.47 -11.10
N SER A 68 -3.66 -6.21 -11.76
CA SER A 68 -4.23 -4.87 -11.89
C SER A 68 -4.44 -4.20 -10.52
N LYS A 69 -4.88 -4.95 -9.50
CA LYS A 69 -5.04 -4.38 -8.15
C LYS A 69 -3.73 -4.16 -7.40
N LEU A 70 -2.68 -4.90 -7.73
CA LEU A 70 -1.35 -4.60 -7.19
C LEU A 70 -0.71 -3.39 -7.86
N THR A 71 -0.95 -3.17 -9.15
CA THR A 71 -0.48 -1.96 -9.84
C THR A 71 -1.21 -0.71 -9.36
N ASP A 72 -2.52 -0.82 -9.10
CA ASP A 72 -3.27 0.26 -8.48
C ASP A 72 -2.67 0.57 -7.08
N ALA A 73 -2.28 -0.44 -6.28
CA ALA A 73 -1.67 -0.25 -4.96
C ALA A 73 -0.26 0.37 -5.05
N ASP A 74 0.46 0.07 -6.12
CA ASP A 74 1.75 0.66 -6.43
C ASP A 74 1.63 2.14 -6.81
N GLY A 75 0.55 2.50 -7.52
CA GLY A 75 0.22 3.91 -7.78
C GLY A 75 -0.03 4.70 -6.48
N GLU A 76 -0.84 4.15 -5.59
CA GLU A 76 -1.20 4.79 -4.31
C GLU A 76 0.01 5.00 -3.39
N GLN A 77 0.96 4.05 -3.36
CA GLN A 77 2.16 4.24 -2.55
C GLN A 77 3.05 5.37 -3.11
N LEU A 78 3.14 5.52 -4.44
CA LEU A 78 3.89 6.63 -5.06
C LEU A 78 3.18 7.97 -4.80
N GLU A 79 1.85 7.99 -4.90
CA GLU A 79 1.07 9.18 -4.55
C GLU A 79 1.26 9.54 -3.06
N THR A 80 1.30 8.55 -2.17
CA THR A 80 1.58 8.78 -0.75
C THR A 80 2.95 9.42 -0.55
N GLN A 81 4.00 8.93 -1.24
CA GLN A 81 5.33 9.52 -1.20
C GLN A 81 5.33 10.98 -1.66
N HIS A 82 4.63 11.30 -2.74
CA HIS A 82 4.48 12.67 -3.22
C HIS A 82 3.88 13.59 -2.13
N TRP A 83 2.85 13.13 -1.41
CA TRP A 83 2.24 13.92 -0.33
C TRP A 83 3.13 14.01 0.92
N ILE A 84 3.98 13.02 1.19
CA ILE A 84 5.00 13.08 2.24
C ILE A 84 6.03 14.16 1.92
N GLU A 85 6.56 14.17 0.69
CA GLU A 85 7.52 15.17 0.23
C GLU A 85 6.93 16.58 0.24
N THR A 86 5.68 16.72 -0.21
CA THR A 86 4.93 17.99 -0.13
C THR A 86 4.79 18.46 1.33
N SER A 87 4.53 17.53 2.26
CA SER A 87 4.45 17.87 3.70
C SER A 87 5.78 18.34 4.27
N PHE A 88 6.90 17.83 3.75
CA PHE A 88 8.23 18.30 4.10
C PHE A 88 8.52 19.69 3.51
N ASP A 89 8.17 19.94 2.25
CA ASP A 89 8.32 21.25 1.60
C ASP A 89 7.52 22.35 2.31
N CYS A 90 6.33 22.00 2.80
CA CYS A 90 5.49 22.85 3.66
C CYS A 90 6.02 23.01 5.09
N LYS A 91 7.11 22.31 5.45
CA LYS A 91 7.74 22.30 6.79
C LYS A 91 6.85 21.77 7.91
N TYR A 92 5.91 20.88 7.58
CA TYR A 92 5.02 20.25 8.59
C TYR A 92 5.64 19.00 9.22
N ILE A 93 6.63 18.42 8.55
CA ILE A 93 7.39 17.27 9.03
C ILE A 93 8.89 17.54 8.87
N SER A 94 9.71 16.85 9.67
CA SER A 94 11.16 16.94 9.54
C SER A 94 11.67 16.09 8.38
N GLN A 95 12.92 16.33 7.97
CA GLN A 95 13.57 15.54 6.93
C GLN A 95 13.68 14.06 7.32
N GLU A 96 13.97 13.77 8.59
CA GLU A 96 14.08 12.41 9.10
C GLU A 96 12.76 11.65 8.99
N ILE A 97 11.64 12.31 9.28
CA ILE A 97 10.30 11.74 9.13
C ILE A 97 9.99 11.47 7.66
N SER A 98 10.27 12.45 6.79
CA SER A 98 10.08 12.32 5.34
C SER A 98 10.87 11.13 4.79
N CYS A 99 12.17 11.06 5.06
CA CYS A 99 13.03 9.96 4.65
C CYS A 99 12.53 8.60 5.17
N TYR A 100 12.15 8.51 6.46
CA TYR A 100 11.61 7.28 7.02
C TYR A 100 10.39 6.78 6.25
N PHE A 101 9.39 7.63 6.00
CA PHE A 101 8.19 7.20 5.30
C PHE A 101 8.46 6.86 3.83
N CYS A 102 9.25 7.67 3.11
CA CYS A 102 9.59 7.40 1.72
C CYS A 102 10.35 6.06 1.57
N GLU A 103 11.30 5.77 2.46
CA GLU A 103 12.01 4.47 2.46
C GLU A 103 11.07 3.29 2.71
N LYS A 104 10.11 3.44 3.64
CA LYS A 104 9.14 2.39 3.95
C LYS A 104 8.14 2.17 2.82
N TYR A 105 7.66 3.22 2.16
CA TYR A 105 6.79 3.09 0.99
C TYR A 105 7.55 2.56 -0.25
N ALA A 106 8.81 2.94 -0.44
CA ALA A 106 9.66 2.33 -1.45
C ALA A 106 9.87 0.82 -1.21
N LEU A 107 9.96 0.39 0.06
CA LEU A 107 9.96 -1.03 0.40
C LEU A 107 8.62 -1.70 0.05
N VAL A 108 7.48 -1.04 0.32
CA VAL A 108 6.15 -1.52 -0.11
C VAL A 108 6.13 -1.73 -1.63
N GLY A 109 6.58 -0.75 -2.42
CA GLY A 109 6.67 -0.85 -3.88
C GLY A 109 7.52 -2.04 -4.33
N LYS A 110 8.69 -2.26 -3.72
CA LYS A 110 9.54 -3.45 -3.99
C LYS A 110 8.81 -4.77 -3.71
N MET A 111 8.04 -4.84 -2.62
CA MET A 111 7.28 -6.03 -2.25
C MET A 111 6.10 -6.27 -3.21
N LEU A 112 5.38 -5.21 -3.61
CA LEU A 112 4.32 -5.26 -4.61
C LEU A 112 4.86 -5.75 -5.96
N PHE A 113 5.98 -5.19 -6.42
CA PHE A 113 6.65 -5.63 -7.64
C PHE A 113 7.06 -7.11 -7.58
N SER A 114 7.64 -7.56 -6.46
CA SER A 114 7.94 -8.99 -6.28
C SER A 114 6.68 -9.86 -6.25
N MET A 115 5.55 -9.36 -5.77
CA MET A 115 4.27 -10.09 -5.81
C MET A 115 3.72 -10.19 -7.23
N ILE A 116 3.79 -9.10 -8.01
CA ILE A 116 3.39 -9.07 -9.42
C ILE A 116 4.24 -10.04 -10.25
N ALA A 117 5.57 -9.99 -10.09
CA ALA A 117 6.50 -10.86 -10.80
C ALA A 117 6.31 -12.36 -10.48
N LYS A 118 5.63 -12.68 -9.37
CA LYS A 118 5.34 -14.04 -8.91
C LYS A 118 3.83 -14.31 -8.86
N ALA A 119 3.03 -13.57 -9.63
CA ALA A 119 1.56 -13.62 -9.58
C ALA A 119 1.02 -15.05 -9.83
N ASP A 120 1.68 -15.80 -10.71
CA ASP A 120 1.41 -17.21 -10.99
C ASP A 120 1.36 -18.06 -9.71
N LYS A 121 2.28 -17.83 -8.77
CA LYS A 121 2.35 -18.59 -7.50
C LYS A 121 1.18 -18.29 -6.57
N PHE A 122 0.60 -17.10 -6.67
CA PHE A 122 -0.58 -16.72 -5.88
C PHE A 122 -1.88 -17.19 -6.54
N CYS A 123 -1.92 -17.22 -7.88
CA CYS A 123 -3.12 -17.48 -8.66
C CYS A 123 -3.31 -18.96 -9.03
N ASN A 124 -2.26 -19.75 -9.21
CA ASN A 124 -2.37 -21.13 -9.72
C ASN A 124 -3.15 -22.10 -8.81
N ASN A 125 -3.27 -21.84 -7.51
CA ASN A 125 -4.12 -22.64 -6.62
C ASN A 125 -5.63 -22.50 -6.88
N SER A 126 -6.05 -21.53 -7.69
CA SER A 126 -7.47 -21.32 -8.03
C SER A 126 -7.93 -22.11 -9.27
N LYS A 127 -7.00 -22.69 -10.04
CA LYS A 127 -7.30 -23.52 -11.22
C LYS A 127 -7.78 -24.93 -10.87
N LEU A 128 -7.58 -25.38 -9.62
CA LEU A 128 -7.93 -26.73 -9.16
C LEU A 128 -9.40 -26.91 -8.74
N ILE A 129 -10.24 -25.86 -8.82
CA ILE A 129 -11.64 -25.89 -8.33
C ILE A 129 -12.67 -25.90 -9.48
N THR A 130 -12.24 -25.86 -10.75
CA THR A 130 -13.17 -25.78 -11.90
C THR A 130 -13.40 -27.08 -12.67
N ASP A 131 -12.85 -28.20 -12.22
CA ASP A 131 -13.11 -29.51 -12.81
C ASP A 131 -13.85 -30.40 -11.80
N ASN A 132 -15.17 -30.26 -11.73
CA ASN A 132 -16.13 -31.25 -11.21
C ASN A 132 -17.53 -30.94 -11.74
#